data_AF-X0TT16-F1
#
_entry.id   AF-X0TT16-F1
#
_cell.length_a   1.000
_cell.length_b   1.000
_cell.length_c   1.000
_cell.angle_alpha   90.00
_cell.angle_beta   90.00
_cell.angle_gamma   90.00
#
_symmetry.space_group_name_H-M   'P 1'
#
loop_
_entity.id
_entity.type
_entity.pdbx_description
1 polymer ?
#
loop_
_entity_poly.entity_id
_entity_poly.type
_entity_poly.pdbx_seq_one_letter_code
_entity_poly.pdbx_strand_id
1 'polypeptide(L)' 'RRVEKTTRVLGPEGEQKTYHESVRLYSPIEVEQMLEAEGFVNVRRYGSLRGEPHCLESPRLILVAEKRGARASKP' A
#
# COMPACT_ATOMS: atom_id res chain seq x y z
N ARG A 1 -6.73 13.34 0.79
CA ARG A 1 -8.23 13.34 0.72
C ARG A 1 -8.78 12.17 1.55
N ARG A 2 -9.94 12.27 2.22
CA ARG A 2 -10.58 11.09 2.87
C ARG A 2 -11.72 10.53 2.00
N VAL A 3 -11.92 9.22 2.07
CA VAL A 3 -13.03 8.50 1.43
C VAL A 3 -13.64 7.58 2.46
N GLU A 4 -14.97 7.61 2.54
CA GLU A 4 -15.77 6.70 3.35
C GLU A 4 -16.16 5.49 2.49
N LYS A 5 -15.98 4.29 3.04
CA LYS A 5 -16.30 3.03 2.38
C LYS A 5 -17.13 2.17 3.32
N THR A 6 -18.17 1.55 2.76
CA THR A 6 -18.96 0.53 3.44
C THR A 6 -18.72 -0.80 2.73
N THR A 7 -18.19 -1.79 3.45
CA THR A 7 -17.95 -3.15 2.93
C THR A 7 -18.93 -4.12 3.55
N ARG A 8 -19.68 -4.86 2.73
CA ARG A 8 -20.58 -5.92 3.20
C ARG A 8 -19.98 -7.27 2.84
N VAL A 9 -19.76 -8.10 3.85
CA VAL A 9 -19.28 -9.48 3.71
C VAL A 9 -20.47 -10.40 3.90
N LEU A 10 -20.70 -11.26 2.92
CA LEU A 10 -21.70 -12.33 2.96
C LEU A 10 -20.95 -13.63 3.25
N GLY A 11 -21.27 -14.26 4.37
CA GLY A 11 -20.72 -15.55 4.73
C GLY A 11 -21.53 -16.71 4.17
N PRO A 12 -20.98 -17.93 4.23
CA PRO A 12 -21.56 -19.11 3.61
C PRO A 12 -22.90 -19.56 4.20
N GLU A 13 -23.20 -19.22 5.46
CA GLU A 13 -24.44 -19.61 6.15
C GLU A 13 -25.47 -18.48 6.19
N GLY A 14 -25.29 -17.46 5.35
CA GLY A 14 -26.17 -16.30 5.26
C GLY A 14 -25.89 -15.22 6.31
N GLU A 15 -24.83 -15.37 7.11
CA GLU A 15 -24.38 -14.31 8.00
C GLU A 15 -23.90 -13.10 7.18
N GLN A 16 -24.28 -11.91 7.64
CA GLN A 16 -23.90 -10.66 7.00
C GLN A 16 -23.15 -9.80 8.00
N LYS A 17 -22.00 -9.29 7.57
CA LYS A 17 -21.23 -8.31 8.35
C LYS A 17 -20.95 -7.07 7.53
N THR A 18 -21.21 -5.91 8.11
CA THR A 18 -20.94 -4.61 7.50
C THR A 18 -19.78 -3.92 8.22
N TYR A 19 -18.84 -3.40 7.45
CA TYR A 19 -17.71 -2.62 7.91
C TYR A 19 -17.82 -1.19 7.36
N HIS A 20 -17.58 -0.20 8.21
CA HIS A 20 -17.48 1.20 7.81
C HIS A 20 -16.05 1.68 8.02
N GLU A 21 -15.43 2.16 6.95
CA GLU A 21 -14.02 2.54 6.93
C GLU A 21 -13.86 3.94 6.37
N SER A 22 -13.14 4.78 7.09
CA SER A 22 -12.70 6.08 6.62
C SER A 22 -11.22 6.00 6.29
N VAL A 23 -10.86 6.10 5.02
CA VAL A 23 -9.46 5.95 4.55
C VAL A 23 -8.93 7.25 3.95
N ARG A 24 -7.62 7.50 4.12
CA ARG A 24 -6.95 8.59 3.41
C ARG A 24 -6.41 8.08 2.08
N LEU A 25 -6.77 8.76 1.01
CA LEU A 25 -6.16 8.59 -0.30
C LEU A 25 -4.93 9.46 -0.41
N TYR A 26 -3.87 8.82 -0.88
CA TYR A 26 -2.59 9.40 -1.25
C TYR A 26 -2.25 8.93 -2.67
N SER A 27 -1.68 9.83 -3.46
CA SER A 27 -1.03 9.52 -4.73
C SER A 27 0.27 8.74 -4.49
N PRO A 28 0.78 8.02 -5.50
CA PRO A 28 2.07 7.33 -5.38
C PRO A 28 3.25 8.25 -5.02
N ILE A 29 3.17 9.53 -5.40
CA ILE A 29 4.21 10.53 -5.12
C ILE A 29 4.14 10.96 -3.66
N GLU A 30 2.95 11.22 -3.12
CA GLU A 30 2.79 11.60 -1.72
C GLU A 30 3.33 10.54 -0.76
N VAL A 31 3.07 9.25 -1.03
CA VAL A 31 3.58 8.18 -0.16
C VAL A 31 5.09 8.00 -0.31
N GLU A 32 5.65 8.17 -1.51
CA GLU A 32 7.12 8.16 -1.71
C GLU A 32 7.79 9.28 -0.92
N GLN A 33 7.27 10.50 -1.00
CA GLN A 33 7.79 11.64 -0.24
C GLN A 33 7.70 11.43 1.26
N MET A 34 6.64 10.77 1.75
CA MET A 34 6.54 10.39 3.17
C MET A 34 7.63 9.40 3.58
N LEU A 35 7.94 8.41 2.73
CA LEU A 35 9.02 7.46 3.01
C LEU A 35 10.38 8.14 3.01
N GLU A 36 10.65 9.00 2.03
CA GLU A 36 11.89 9.76 1.92
C GLU A 36 12.10 10.71 3.11
N ALA A 37 11.03 11.41 3.54
CA ALA A 37 11.05 12.28 4.71
C ALA A 37 11.40 11.53 6.00
N GLU A 38 11.01 10.26 6.10
CA GLU A 38 11.36 9.36 7.22
C GLU A 38 12.72 8.66 7.06
N GLY A 39 13.52 9.05 6.05
CA GLY A 39 14.88 8.56 5.85
C GLY A 39 14.98 7.19 5.19
N PHE A 40 13.90 6.70 4.57
CA PHE A 40 13.99 5.56 3.68
C PHE A 40 14.64 5.94 2.34
N VAL A 41 15.34 4.99 1.73
CA VAL A 41 16.06 5.14 0.46
C VAL A 41 15.68 4.01 -0.50
N ASN A 42 16.10 4.11 -1.76
CA ASN A 42 15.86 3.09 -2.80
C ASN A 42 14.36 2.74 -2.98
N VAL A 43 13.47 3.73 -2.90
CA VAL A 43 12.02 3.55 -3.05
C VAL A 43 11.71 3.04 -4.46
N ARG A 44 10.99 1.92 -4.54
CA ARG A 44 10.58 1.28 -5.79
C ARG A 44 9.09 0.99 -5.79
N ARG A 45 8.46 1.14 -6.95
CA ARG A 45 7.01 0.98 -7.16
C ARG A 45 6.71 -0.28 -7.97
N TYR A 46 5.72 -1.03 -7.50
CA TYR A 46 5.20 -2.21 -8.18
C TYR A 46 3.67 -2.18 -8.24
N GLY A 47 3.13 -2.63 -9.36
CA GLY A 47 1.68 -2.76 -9.59
C GLY A 47 1.11 -4.09 -9.09
N SER A 48 1.98 -5.04 -8.73
CA SER A 48 1.59 -6.38 -8.31
C SER A 48 2.62 -7.04 -7.38
N LEU A 49 2.22 -8.18 -6.80
CA LEU A 49 3.10 -9.02 -5.99
C LEU A 49 4.06 -9.89 -6.82
N ARG A 50 3.93 -9.90 -8.16
CA ARG A 50 4.88 -10.55 -9.07
C ARG A 50 6.03 -9.63 -9.48
N GLY A 51 5.98 -8.36 -9.08
CA GLY A 51 7.01 -7.37 -9.39
C GLY A 51 6.82 -6.64 -10.71
N GLU A 52 5.62 -6.69 -11.31
CA GLU A 52 5.34 -5.86 -12.48
C GLU A 52 5.39 -4.36 -12.12
N PRO A 53 5.83 -3.48 -13.03
CA PRO A 53 5.84 -2.03 -12.80
C PRO A 53 4.45 -1.49 -12.48
N HIS A 54 4.40 -0.45 -11.64
CA HIS A 54 3.15 0.24 -11.33
C HIS A 54 2.71 1.13 -12.51
N CYS A 55 1.43 1.05 -12.89
CA CYS A 55 0.74 1.88 -13.86
C CYS A 55 -0.66 2.27 -13.37
N LEU A 56 -1.41 3.07 -14.15
CA LEU A 56 -2.74 3.56 -13.75
C LEU A 56 -3.78 2.43 -13.63
N GLU A 57 -3.57 1.35 -14.38
CA GLU A 57 -4.42 0.16 -14.41
C GLU A 57 -4.02 -0.86 -13.35
N SER A 58 -2.96 -0.60 -12.58
CA SER A 58 -2.51 -1.51 -11.53
C SER A 58 -3.57 -1.64 -10.44
N PRO A 59 -3.93 -2.87 -10.02
CA PRO A 59 -4.96 -3.08 -9.00
C PRO A 59 -4.51 -2.62 -7.60
N ARG A 60 -3.20 -2.38 -7.40
CA ARG A 60 -2.60 -1.93 -6.15
C ARG A 60 -1.28 -1.20 -6.40
N LEU A 61 -0.94 -0.29 -5.50
CA LEU A 61 0.40 0.26 -5.36
C LEU A 61 1.15 -0.51 -4.26
N ILE A 62 2.32 -1.04 -4.60
CA ILE A 62 3.26 -1.63 -3.64
C ILE A 62 4.53 -0.79 -3.67
N LEU A 63 4.99 -0.35 -2.50
CA LEU A 63 6.23 0.39 -2.31
C LEU A 63 7.22 -0.47 -1.54
N VAL A 64 8.45 -0.58 -2.05
CA VAL A 64 9.56 -1.23 -1.36
C VAL A 64 10.64 -0.18 -1.15
N ALA A 65 11.13 -0.03 0.08
CA ALA A 65 12.17 0.91 0.42
C ALA A 65 13.10 0.33 1.49
N GLU A 66 14.31 0.87 1.59
CA GLU A 66 15.34 0.42 2.51
C GLU A 66 15.54 1.47 3.60
N LYS A 67 15.64 1.06 4.86
CA LYS A 67 16.00 1.99 5.94
C LYS A 67 17.50 2.29 5.85
N ARG A 68 17.87 3.57 5.75
CA ARG A 68 19.27 4.00 5.70
C ARG A 68 20.02 3.48 6.95
N GLY A 69 20.99 2.58 6.75
CA GLY A 69 21.77 1.96 7.83
C GLY A 69 21.48 0.49 8.11
N ALA A 70 20.46 -0.11 7.50
CA ALA A 70 20.26 -1.56 7.53
C ALA A 70 21.11 -2.25 6.45
N ARG A 71 22.44 -2.24 6.59
CA ARG A 71 23.30 -3.13 5.78
C ARG A 71 23.14 -4.55 6.30
N ALA A 72 22.87 -5.47 5.38
CA ALA A 72 22.56 -6.87 5.61
C ALA A 72 23.56 -7.55 6.57
N SER A 73 23.06 -8.05 7.69
CA SER A 73 23.67 -9.20 8.35
C SER A 73 23.28 -10.44 7.54
N LYS A 74 24.23 -10.95 6.76
CA LYS A 74 24.18 -12.33 6.28
C LYS A 74 25.55 -12.96 6.56
N PRO A 75 25.64 -14.07 7.32
CA PRO A 75 26.74 -15.00 7.16
C PRO A 75 26.62 -15.76 5.83
#